data_AF-W2ESG1-F1
#
_entry.id   AF-W2ESG1-F1
#
_cell.length_a   1.000
_cell.length_b   1.000
_cell.length_c   1.000
_cell.angle_alpha   90.00
_cell.angle_beta   90.00
_cell.angle_gamma   90.00
#
_symmetry.space_group_name_H-M   'P 1'
#
loop_
_entity.id
_entity.type
_entity.pdbx_description
1 polymer ?
#
loop_
_entity_poly.entity_id
_entity_poly.type
_entity_poly.pdbx_seq_one_letter_code
_entity_poly.pdbx_strand_id
1 'polypeptide(L)' 'MTIDRATRAHEDNQTLFRAVHEVAVRHRGQPFHQVVAALTRTLPREPHLDAEEVRRIAEEISLGRDPSGL' A
#
# COMPACT_ATOMS: atom_id res chain seq x y z
N MET A 1 -9.91 0.73 -30.01
CA MET A 1 -9.06 1.47 -29.04
C MET A 1 -8.78 0.51 -27.90
N THR A 2 -7.73 -0.30 -28.04
CA THR A 2 -7.39 -1.34 -27.07
C THR A 2 -6.53 -0.66 -26.01
N ILE A 3 -7.11 -0.28 -24.88
CA ILE A 3 -6.31 0.19 -23.74
C ILE A 3 -5.37 -0.95 -23.39
N ASP A 4 -4.07 -0.69 -23.55
CA ASP A 4 -3.02 -1.67 -23.38
C ASP A 4 -3.11 -2.24 -21.97
N ARG A 5 -3.12 -3.57 -21.82
CA ARG A 5 -3.16 -4.22 -20.49
C ARG A 5 -2.02 -3.73 -19.61
N ALA A 6 -0.88 -3.36 -20.21
CA ALA A 6 0.27 -2.81 -19.52
C ALA A 6 0.00 -1.42 -18.93
N THR A 7 -0.74 -0.55 -19.63
CA THR A 7 -1.10 0.79 -19.13
C THR A 7 -2.02 0.68 -17.92
N ARG A 8 -3.01 -0.22 -17.97
CA ARG A 8 -3.95 -0.42 -16.86
C ARG A 8 -3.26 -0.97 -15.61
N ALA A 9 -2.41 -1.98 -15.78
CA ALA A 9 -1.61 -2.53 -14.69
C ALA A 9 -0.66 -1.49 -14.06
N HIS A 10 -0.14 -0.56 -14.88
CA HIS A 10 0.71 0.53 -14.39
C HIS A 10 -0.07 1.57 -13.58
N GLU A 11 -1.28 1.95 -14.02
CA GLU A 11 -2.18 2.86 -13.30
C GLU A 11 -2.69 2.25 -11.98
N ASP A 12 -3.02 0.96 -11.99
CA ASP A 12 -3.43 0.19 -10.82
C ASP A 12 -2.29 0.12 -9.79
N ASN A 13 -1.07 -0.18 -10.24
CA ASN A 13 0.12 -0.16 -9.39
C ASN A 13 0.40 1.24 -8.82
N GLN A 14 0.31 2.31 -9.61
CA GLN A 14 0.50 3.67 -9.11
C GLN A 14 -0.52 4.03 -8.03
N THR A 15 -1.78 3.62 -8.21
CA THR A 15 -2.84 3.86 -7.23
C THR A 15 -2.55 3.13 -5.93
N LEU A 16 -2.09 1.88 -6.03
CA LEU A 16 -1.64 1.09 -4.87
C LEU A 16 -0.47 1.75 -4.14
N PHE A 17 0.57 2.16 -4.88
CA PHE A 17 1.74 2.82 -4.31
C PHE A 17 1.38 4.10 -3.56
N ARG A 18 0.52 4.95 -4.14
CA ARG A 18 0.04 6.17 -3.49
C ARG A 18 -0.71 5.88 -2.20
N ALA A 19 -1.60 4.88 -2.22
CA ALA A 19 -2.35 4.48 -1.03
C ALA A 19 -1.42 3.99 0.10
N VAL A 20 -0.43 3.15 -0.22
CA VAL A 20 0.57 2.68 0.75
C VAL A 20 1.41 3.83 1.29
N HIS A 21 1.89 4.73 0.42
CA HIS A 21 2.69 5.89 0.82
C HIS A 21 1.91 6.84 1.74
N GLU A 22 0.64 7.12 1.45
CA GLU A 22 -0.20 7.94 2.34
C GLU A 22 -0.34 7.34 3.74
N VAL A 23 -0.53 6.01 3.82
CA VAL A 23 -0.57 5.30 5.11
C VAL A 23 0.79 5.35 5.79
N ALA A 24 1.88 5.16 5.06
CA ALA A 24 3.24 5.23 5.59
C ALA A 24 3.54 6.60 6.20
N VAL A 25 3.22 7.70 5.51
CA VAL A 25 3.43 9.07 5.99
C VAL A 25 2.59 9.38 7.23
N ARG A 26 1.32 8.96 7.27
CA ARG A 26 0.41 9.28 8.38
C ARG A 26 0.57 8.38 9.60
N HIS A 27 0.96 7.12 9.40
CA HIS A 27 1.01 6.10 10.46
C HIS A 27 2.43 5.61 10.77
N ARG A 28 3.46 6.32 10.31
CA ARG A 28 4.86 6.02 10.63
C ARG A 28 5.08 5.91 12.14
N GLY A 29 5.65 4.79 12.59
CA GLY A 29 5.93 4.55 14.01
C GLY A 29 4.68 4.25 14.85
N GLN A 30 3.50 4.13 14.24
CA GLN A 30 2.29 3.67 14.94
C GLN A 30 2.35 2.15 15.17
N PRO A 31 1.58 1.63 16.13
CA PRO A 31 1.49 0.19 16.36
C PRO A 31 0.98 -0.57 15.14
N PHE A 32 1.58 -1.73 14.87
CA PHE A 32 1.25 -2.61 13.74
C PHE A 32 -0.25 -2.77 13.47
N HIS A 33 -1.06 -3.03 14.51
CA HIS A 33 -2.50 -3.22 14.37
C HIS A 33 -3.24 -1.98 13.84
N GLN A 34 -2.77 -0.77 14.17
CA GLN A 34 -3.34 0.47 13.65
C GLN A 34 -2.97 0.66 12.19
N VAL A 35 -1.72 0.32 11.82
CA VAL A 35 -1.26 0.40 10.43
C VAL A 35 -2.02 -0.59 9.55
N VAL A 36 -2.23 -1.83 10.01
CA VAL A 36 -3.05 -2.83 9.29
C VAL A 36 -4.45 -2.29 9.06
N ALA A 37 -5.12 -1.77 10.09
CA ALA A 37 -6.45 -1.21 9.96
C ALA A 37 -6.51 -0.03 8.97
N ALA A 38 -5.47 0.81 8.95
CA ALA A 38 -5.35 1.92 8.00
C ALA A 38 -5.14 1.42 6.56
N LEU A 39 -4.28 0.42 6.36
CA LEU A 39 -4.07 -0.23 5.06
C LEU A 39 -5.37 -0.87 4.56
N THR A 40 -6.07 -1.67 5.37
CA THR A 40 -7.32 -2.32 4.94
C THR A 40 -8.42 -1.32 4.56
N ARG A 41 -8.41 -0.11 5.15
CA ARG A 41 -9.37 0.95 4.81
C ARG A 41 -8.99 1.77 3.59
N THR A 42 -7.69 1.93 3.33
CA THR A 42 -7.17 2.86 2.31
C THR A 42 -6.80 2.15 1.01
N LEU A 43 -6.43 0.87 1.09
CA LEU A 43 -6.05 0.09 -0.07
C LEU A 43 -7.25 -0.09 -1.01
N PRO A 44 -7.05 0.11 -2.33
CA PRO A 44 -8.08 -0.14 -3.32
C PRO A 44 -8.41 -1.64 -3.36
N ARG A 45 -9.64 -1.99 -3.77
CA ARG A 45 -10.07 -3.40 -3.88
C ARG A 45 -9.22 -4.18 -4.87
N GLU A 46 -8.76 -3.53 -5.93
CA GLU A 46 -7.78 -4.03 -6.89
C GLU A 46 -6.75 -2.92 -7.13
N PRO A 47 -5.45 -3.24 -7.26
CA PRO A 47 -4.84 -4.56 -7.21
C PRO A 47 -4.76 -5.12 -5.78
N HIS A 48 -5.04 -6.41 -5.63
CA HIS A 48 -5.02 -7.10 -4.34
C HIS A 48 -3.58 -7.33 -3.88
N LEU A 49 -3.14 -6.62 -2.83
CA LEU A 49 -1.98 -7.05 -2.06
C LEU A 49 -2.32 -8.35 -1.33
N ASP A 50 -1.41 -9.32 -1.35
CA ASP A 50 -1.59 -10.54 -0.57
C ASP A 50 -1.57 -10.21 0.94
N ALA A 51 -2.21 -11.03 1.76
CA ALA A 51 -2.25 -10.82 3.21
C ALA A 51 -0.84 -10.77 3.83
N GLU A 52 0.10 -11.52 3.25
CA GLU A 52 1.51 -11.48 3.65
C GLU A 52 2.18 -10.15 3.29
N GLU A 53 1.89 -9.58 2.12
CA GLU A 53 2.42 -8.29 1.69
C GLU A 53 1.87 -7.16 2.55
N VAL A 54 0.56 -7.15 2.83
CA VAL A 54 -0.06 -6.18 3.75
C VAL A 54 0.59 -6.25 5.12
N ARG A 55 0.88 -7.46 5.61
CA ARG A 55 1.58 -7.66 6.89
C ARG A 55 2.99 -7.09 6.84
N ARG A 56 3.77 -7.36 5.80
CA ARG A 56 5.14 -6.85 5.65
C ARG A 56 5.16 -5.32 5.61
N ILE A 57 4.29 -4.71 4.79
CA ILE A 57 4.16 -3.25 4.67
C ILE A 57 3.78 -2.63 6.02
N ALA A 58 2.83 -3.22 6.74
CA ALA A 58 2.42 -2.73 8.04
C ALA A 58 3.54 -2.80 9.07
N GLU A 59 4.34 -3.85 9.06
CA GLU A 59 5.51 -4.00 9.93
C GLU A 59 6.57 -2.94 9.63
N GLU A 60 6.90 -2.71 8.36
CA GLU A 60 7.88 -1.68 7.99
C GLU A 60 7.43 -0.27 8.39
N ILE A 61 6.18 0.09 8.12
CA ILE A 61 5.61 1.39 8.53
C ILE A 61 5.62 1.52 10.07
N SER A 62 5.28 0.44 10.78
CA SER A 62 5.31 0.41 12.24
C SER A 62 6.72 0.60 12.79
N LEU A 63 7.74 0.04 12.13
CA LEU A 63 9.16 0.26 12.42
C LEU A 63 9.65 1.66 11.99
N GLY A 64 8.78 2.48 11.40
CA GLY A 64 9.11 3.81 10.92
C GLY A 64 9.91 3.81 9.61
N ARG A 65 9.85 2.74 8.83
CA ARG A 65 10.41 2.66 7.48
C ARG A 65 9.36 2.98 6.45
N ASP A 66 9.79 3.47 5.29
CA ASP A 66 8.90 3.68 4.16
C ASP A 66 9.03 2.48 3.19
N PRO A 67 8.04 1.57 3.15
CA PRO A 67 8.05 0.43 2.23
C PRO A 67 7.77 0.83 0.77
N SER A 68 7.38 2.09 0.51
CA SER A 68 7.11 2.56 -0.86
C SER A 68 8.38 2.77 -1.70
N GLY A 69 9.56 2.78 -1.08
CA GLY A 69 10.85 2.82 -1.77
C GLY A 69 11.17 4.16 -2.46
N LEU A 70 10.49 5.24 -2.07
CA LEU A 70 10.76 6.62 -2.54
C LEU A 70 12.02 7.23 -1.92
#